data_AF-A0A2E3AVN3-F1
#
_entry.id   AF-A0A2E3AVN3-F1
#
_cell.length_a   1.000
_cell.length_b   1.000
_cell.length_c   1.000
_cell.angle_alpha   90.00
_cell.angle_beta   90.00
_cell.angle_gamma   90.00
#
_symmetry.space_group_name_H-M   'P 1'
#
loop_
_entity.id
_entity.type
_entity.pdbx_description
1 polymer ?
#
loop_
_entity_poly.entity_id
_entity_poly.type
_entity_poly.pdbx_seq_one_letter_code
_entity_poly.pdbx_strand_id
1 'polypeptide(L)'
;DIEDDWHNFTALNFPEGHPARETHDTFFMQAQEGDAPKVLRTHTSPVQIRTMMSQKPPIRILVPGRVYRNDWDATHTPMFHQVEGLVIEKNIHMGHLKGCLIDFVKAFFEVDDVEARFRPHFFPFTEPSAEMDVKYTRKGETIEIGAGDSWMEILGSGMVHPNVLRNCGIDPNEYQGFAFGMGVDRLAMLKYGMPDLRPYFEADPQWTRHYGFSPWSTPSVSGGLS
;
A
#
# COMPACT_ATOMS: atom_id res chain seq x y z
N ASP A 1 6.81 -6.94 12.09
CA ASP A 1 6.15 -5.79 12.74
C ASP A 1 7.19 -4.85 13.35
N ILE A 2 8.03 -5.32 14.28
CA ILE A 2 9.21 -4.54 14.74
C ILE A 2 10.31 -4.61 13.69
N GLU A 3 10.86 -3.46 13.30
CA GLU A 3 11.82 -3.32 12.22
C GLU A 3 12.95 -2.35 12.61
N ASP A 4 14.12 -2.49 11.99
CA ASP A 4 15.21 -1.52 12.14
C ASP A 4 15.04 -0.32 11.18
N ASP A 5 15.65 0.81 11.56
CA ASP A 5 15.61 2.04 10.78
C ASP A 5 16.14 1.86 9.35
N TRP A 6 17.15 1.01 9.17
CA TRP A 6 17.76 0.84 7.86
C TRP A 6 16.76 0.23 6.87
N HIS A 7 16.07 -0.85 7.26
CA HIS A 7 15.06 -1.47 6.40
C HIS A 7 13.79 -0.62 6.25
N ASN A 8 13.40 0.14 7.30
CA ASN A 8 12.16 0.93 7.27
C ASN A 8 12.31 2.30 6.59
N PHE A 9 13.50 2.88 6.57
CA PHE A 9 13.70 4.24 6.05
C PHE A 9 14.91 4.34 5.12
N THR A 10 16.11 4.04 5.62
CA THR A 10 17.35 4.37 4.90
C THR A 10 17.47 3.61 3.56
N ALA A 11 17.19 2.31 3.54
CA ALA A 11 17.19 1.50 2.33
C ALA A 11 16.15 1.98 1.30
N LEU A 12 15.07 2.60 1.77
CA LEU A 12 13.97 3.17 0.99
C LEU A 12 14.18 4.66 0.65
N ASN A 13 15.44 5.14 0.73
CA ASN A 13 15.84 6.47 0.28
C ASN A 13 15.23 7.63 1.09
N PHE A 14 14.82 7.38 2.34
CA PHE A 14 14.43 8.45 3.26
C PHE A 14 15.67 9.14 3.85
N PRO A 15 15.79 10.47 3.75
CA PRO A 15 16.89 11.21 4.39
C PRO A 15 16.78 11.19 5.92
N GLU A 16 17.90 11.45 6.62
CA GLU A 16 17.96 11.45 8.10
C GLU A 16 16.99 12.45 8.76
N GLY A 17 16.82 13.64 8.19
CA GLY A 17 15.89 14.66 8.68
C GLY A 17 14.47 14.57 8.10
N HIS A 18 14.05 13.41 7.57
CA HIS A 18 12.72 13.29 6.99
C HIS A 18 11.64 13.28 8.09
N PRO A 19 10.53 14.04 7.99
CA PRO A 19 9.48 14.10 9.02
C PRO A 19 8.92 12.73 9.41
N ALA A 20 8.74 11.82 8.44
CA ALA A 20 8.31 10.44 8.71
C ALA A 20 9.23 9.64 9.67
N ARG A 21 10.47 10.10 9.91
CA ARG A 21 11.41 9.50 10.87
C ARG A 21 11.30 10.13 12.26
N GLU A 22 10.36 11.05 12.48
CA GLU A 22 10.14 11.69 13.76
C GLU A 22 9.10 10.92 14.60
N THR A 23 9.14 11.15 15.92
CA THR A 23 8.24 10.50 16.89
C THR A 23 6.79 10.95 16.77
N HIS A 24 6.52 12.01 16.00
CA HIS A 24 5.16 12.44 15.71
C HIS A 24 4.43 11.40 14.85
N ASP A 25 5.10 10.83 13.84
CA ASP A 25 4.48 9.94 12.85
C ASP A 25 4.76 8.45 13.14
N THR A 26 5.93 8.15 13.71
CA THR A 26 6.45 6.78 13.86
C THR A 26 6.53 6.34 15.31
N PHE A 27 6.10 5.10 15.58
CA PHE A 27 6.27 4.47 16.89
C PHE A 27 7.68 3.88 17.05
N PHE A 28 8.39 4.37 18.07
CA PHE A 28 9.72 3.89 18.44
C PHE A 28 9.65 2.96 19.66
N MET A 29 10.43 1.88 19.60
CA MET A 29 10.65 0.96 20.71
C MET A 29 11.66 1.58 21.69
N GLN A 30 11.49 1.29 22.98
CA GLN A 30 12.52 1.62 23.97
C GLN A 30 13.81 0.86 23.65
N ALA A 31 14.90 1.59 23.46
CA ALA A 31 16.23 1.02 23.25
C ALA A 31 17.00 0.93 24.57
N GLN A 32 17.93 -0.03 24.66
CA GLN A 32 18.94 -0.02 25.71
C GLN A 32 20.01 1.04 25.41
N GLU A 33 20.74 1.45 26.44
CA GLU A 33 21.80 2.47 26.29
C GLU A 33 22.89 1.97 25.31
N GLY A 34 23.07 2.69 24.21
CA GLY A 34 24.02 2.36 23.14
C GLY A 34 23.41 1.71 21.90
N ASP A 35 22.14 1.27 21.94
CA ASP A 35 21.45 0.71 20.78
C ASP A 35 20.60 1.77 20.06
N ALA A 36 20.51 1.66 18.73
CA ALA A 36 19.55 2.45 17.95
C ALA A 36 18.12 1.94 18.21
N PRO A 37 17.14 2.83 18.43
CA PRO A 37 15.75 2.42 18.65
C PRO A 37 15.18 1.77 17.39
N LYS A 38 14.57 0.60 17.58
CA LYS A 38 13.76 -0.05 16.54
C LYS A 38 12.41 0.65 16.43
N VAL A 39 11.72 0.44 15.32
CA VAL A 39 10.40 1.02 15.05
C VAL A 39 9.35 -0.06 14.86
N LEU A 40 8.09 0.27 15.08
CA LEU A 40 7.01 -0.48 14.43
C LEU A 40 6.96 -0.02 12.97
N ARG A 41 7.01 -0.97 12.03
CA ARG A 41 7.06 -0.64 10.60
C ARG A 41 5.89 0.24 10.17
N THR A 42 6.18 1.27 9.40
CA THR A 42 5.20 2.28 8.94
C THR A 42 4.53 1.93 7.61
N HIS A 43 5.07 0.91 6.94
CA HIS A 43 4.63 0.37 5.66
C HIS A 43 5.21 -1.07 5.49
N THR A 44 4.79 -1.83 4.47
CA THR A 44 5.25 -3.22 4.26
C THR A 44 6.48 -3.33 3.36
N SER A 45 6.94 -2.20 2.80
CA SER A 45 8.17 -2.08 2.00
C SER A 45 9.46 -2.66 2.61
N PRO A 46 9.68 -2.73 3.95
CA PRO A 46 10.87 -3.38 4.50
C PRO A 46 11.01 -4.85 4.07
N VAL A 47 9.89 -5.54 3.87
CA VAL A 47 9.87 -6.93 3.38
C VAL A 47 10.34 -6.98 1.92
N GLN A 48 10.03 -5.96 1.13
CA GLN A 48 10.52 -5.84 -0.24
C GLN A 48 12.03 -5.62 -0.27
N ILE A 49 12.57 -4.77 0.60
CA ILE A 49 14.02 -4.59 0.77
C ILE A 49 14.69 -5.93 1.11
N ARG A 50 14.17 -6.62 2.14
CA ARG A 50 14.69 -7.94 2.55
C ARG A 50 14.64 -8.96 1.41
N THR A 51 13.62 -8.91 0.58
CA THR A 51 13.50 -9.77 -0.61
C THR A 51 14.52 -9.41 -1.69
N MET A 52 14.70 -8.12 -1.98
CA MET A 52 15.70 -7.66 -2.95
C MET A 52 17.13 -8.00 -2.51
N MET A 53 17.40 -8.07 -1.21
CA MET A 53 18.69 -8.50 -0.68
C MET A 53 18.88 -10.02 -0.67
N SER A 54 17.81 -10.81 -0.57
CA SER A 54 17.89 -12.26 -0.42
C SER A 54 17.86 -13.02 -1.75
N GLN A 55 17.31 -12.43 -2.82
CA GLN A 55 17.25 -13.03 -4.15
C GLN A 55 17.56 -12.04 -5.26
N LYS A 56 18.10 -12.54 -6.38
CA LYS A 56 18.36 -11.73 -7.58
C LYS A 56 17.08 -11.58 -8.43
N PRO A 57 16.93 -10.49 -9.21
CA PRO A 57 15.85 -10.36 -10.18
C PRO A 57 15.77 -11.52 -11.19
N PRO A 58 14.57 -11.87 -11.70
CA PRO A 58 13.29 -11.16 -11.54
C PRO A 58 12.62 -11.35 -10.17
N ILE A 59 12.01 -10.27 -9.64
CA ILE A 59 11.27 -10.28 -8.38
C ILE A 59 9.85 -9.80 -8.67
N ARG A 60 8.85 -10.57 -8.25
CA ARG A 60 7.42 -10.21 -8.32
C ARG A 60 6.77 -10.68 -7.03
N ILE A 61 6.44 -9.74 -6.14
CA ILE A 61 5.92 -10.06 -4.81
C ILE A 61 4.76 -9.14 -4.43
N LEU A 62 3.86 -9.68 -3.62
CA LEU A 62 2.83 -8.94 -2.89
C LEU A 62 3.09 -9.14 -1.39
N VAL A 63 3.02 -8.06 -0.64
CA VAL A 63 3.32 -8.04 0.79
C VAL A 63 2.12 -7.47 1.56
N PRO A 64 1.12 -8.31 1.89
CA PRO A 64 0.10 -7.97 2.88
C PRO A 64 0.73 -7.90 4.27
N GLY A 65 0.31 -6.94 5.09
CA GLY A 65 0.73 -6.89 6.49
C GLY A 65 0.12 -5.76 7.29
N ARG A 66 0.20 -5.90 8.61
CA ARG A 66 -0.08 -4.84 9.56
C ARG A 66 1.04 -3.81 9.57
N VAL A 67 0.65 -2.54 9.58
CA VAL A 67 1.54 -1.39 9.61
C VAL A 67 1.01 -0.40 10.65
N TYR A 68 1.89 0.50 11.10
CA TYR A 68 1.62 1.32 12.27
C TYR A 68 1.99 2.78 12.01
N ARG A 69 1.10 3.71 12.40
CA ARG A 69 1.31 5.15 12.33
C ARG A 69 0.64 5.81 13.52
N ASN A 70 1.12 6.97 13.95
CA ASN A 70 0.55 7.64 15.12
C ASN A 70 -0.66 8.54 14.75
N ASP A 71 -1.63 7.99 14.01
CA ASP A 71 -2.83 8.69 13.55
C ASP A 71 -4.10 8.07 14.16
N TRP A 72 -5.06 8.89 14.61
CA TRP A 72 -6.35 8.41 15.15
C TRP A 72 -7.52 9.34 14.80
N ASP A 73 -8.35 8.94 13.84
CA ASP A 73 -9.63 9.56 13.49
C ASP A 73 -10.62 8.55 12.86
N ALA A 74 -11.70 9.02 12.23
CA ALA A 74 -12.71 8.14 11.61
C ALA A 74 -12.20 7.39 10.34
N THR A 75 -11.10 7.86 9.77
CA THR A 75 -10.47 7.36 8.53
C THR A 75 -9.05 6.83 8.73
N HIS A 76 -8.45 7.07 9.90
CA HIS A 76 -7.10 6.65 10.25
C HIS A 76 -7.07 5.95 11.60
N THR A 77 -6.41 4.79 11.63
CA THR A 77 -6.18 4.03 12.87
C THR A 77 -4.67 3.81 13.08
N PRO A 78 -4.20 3.72 14.33
CA PRO A 78 -2.77 3.60 14.59
C PRO A 78 -2.15 2.29 14.13
N MET A 79 -3.00 1.29 13.92
CA MET A 79 -2.68 0.04 13.28
C MET A 79 -3.70 -0.18 12.18
N PHE A 80 -3.22 -0.49 10.97
CA PHE A 80 -4.04 -0.78 9.81
C PHE A 80 -3.31 -1.80 8.92
N HIS A 81 -3.99 -2.29 7.89
CA HIS A 81 -3.49 -3.28 6.97
C HIS A 81 -3.17 -2.65 5.62
N GLN A 82 -1.98 -2.94 5.11
CA GLN A 82 -1.55 -2.50 3.79
C GLN A 82 -1.13 -3.71 2.96
N VAL A 83 -1.38 -3.63 1.65
CA VAL A 83 -0.75 -4.49 0.66
C VAL A 83 0.15 -3.63 -0.20
N GLU A 84 1.39 -4.06 -0.36
CA GLU A 84 2.28 -3.47 -1.35
C GLU A 84 2.75 -4.50 -2.37
N GLY A 85 2.88 -4.06 -3.61
CA GLY A 85 3.44 -4.85 -4.69
C GLY A 85 4.80 -4.31 -5.12
N LEU A 86 5.70 -5.23 -5.49
CA LEU A 86 6.98 -4.91 -6.11
C LEU A 86 7.21 -5.81 -7.31
N VAL A 87 7.57 -5.21 -8.44
CA VAL A 87 8.04 -5.90 -9.64
C VAL A 87 9.40 -5.33 -10.03
N ILE A 88 10.45 -6.16 -10.05
CA ILE A 88 11.80 -5.81 -10.54
C ILE A 88 12.19 -6.76 -11.66
N GLU A 89 12.42 -6.24 -12.87
CA GLU A 89 12.81 -7.01 -14.05
C GLU A 89 13.43 -6.10 -15.12
N LYS A 90 13.99 -6.69 -16.18
CA LYS A 90 14.46 -5.93 -17.35
C LYS A 90 13.27 -5.36 -18.12
N ASN A 91 13.43 -4.17 -18.70
CA ASN A 91 12.43 -3.51 -19.56
C ASN A 91 11.09 -3.18 -18.88
N ILE A 92 11.07 -3.00 -17.55
CA ILE A 92 9.88 -2.55 -16.83
C ILE A 92 9.74 -1.03 -16.95
N HIS A 93 8.56 -0.56 -17.37
CA HIS A 93 8.25 0.85 -17.54
C HIS A 93 6.88 1.22 -16.95
N MET A 94 6.59 2.53 -16.85
CA MET A 94 5.36 3.07 -16.27
C MET A 94 4.07 2.49 -16.90
N GLY A 95 4.08 2.14 -18.20
CA GLY A 95 2.95 1.46 -18.85
C GLY A 95 2.56 0.13 -18.20
N HIS A 96 3.53 -0.68 -17.74
CA HIS A 96 3.23 -1.94 -17.04
C HIS A 96 2.59 -1.69 -15.67
N LEU A 97 3.08 -0.68 -14.94
CA LEU A 97 2.48 -0.25 -13.67
C LEU A 97 1.02 0.18 -13.88
N LYS A 98 0.77 1.06 -14.85
CA LYS A 98 -0.58 1.55 -15.14
C LYS A 98 -1.53 0.41 -15.51
N GLY A 99 -1.12 -0.49 -16.40
CA GLY A 99 -1.91 -1.66 -16.78
C GLY A 99 -2.24 -2.54 -15.58
N CYS A 100 -1.22 -2.92 -14.80
CA CYS A 100 -1.39 -3.74 -13.60
C CYS A 100 -2.40 -3.15 -12.60
N LEU A 101 -2.34 -1.84 -12.38
CA LEU A 101 -3.22 -1.17 -11.42
C LEU A 101 -4.65 -1.01 -11.95
N ILE A 102 -4.83 -0.69 -13.24
CA ILE A 102 -6.15 -0.64 -13.87
C ILE A 102 -6.81 -2.01 -13.80
N ASP A 103 -6.08 -3.08 -14.15
CA ASP A 103 -6.58 -4.46 -14.10
C ASP A 103 -6.93 -4.88 -12.67
N PHE A 104 -6.11 -4.49 -11.68
CA PHE A 104 -6.39 -4.72 -10.27
C PHE A 104 -7.70 -4.05 -9.84
N VAL A 105 -7.91 -2.77 -10.17
CA VAL A 105 -9.13 -2.05 -9.76
C VAL A 105 -10.37 -2.66 -10.41
N LYS A 106 -10.31 -3.01 -11.69
CA LYS A 106 -11.39 -3.70 -12.40
C LYS A 106 -11.76 -5.02 -11.71
N ALA A 107 -10.75 -5.83 -11.40
CA ALA A 107 -10.96 -7.10 -10.70
C ALA A 107 -11.50 -6.90 -9.28
N PHE A 108 -10.92 -5.97 -8.51
CA PHE A 108 -11.26 -5.76 -7.10
C PHE A 108 -12.67 -5.20 -6.91
N PHE A 109 -13.05 -4.20 -7.71
CA PHE A 109 -14.38 -3.58 -7.66
C PHE A 109 -15.42 -4.25 -8.56
N GLU A 110 -15.03 -5.31 -9.30
CA GLU A 110 -15.91 -6.11 -10.15
C GLU A 110 -16.63 -5.24 -11.20
N VAL A 111 -15.85 -4.38 -11.86
CA VAL A 111 -16.32 -3.44 -12.89
C VAL A 111 -15.53 -3.64 -14.19
N ASP A 112 -16.24 -3.74 -15.31
CA ASP A 112 -15.62 -3.99 -16.62
C ASP A 112 -14.84 -2.78 -17.14
N ASP A 113 -15.30 -1.57 -16.81
CA ASP A 113 -14.66 -0.33 -17.20
C ASP A 113 -14.41 0.60 -16.01
N VAL A 114 -13.20 1.15 -15.97
CA VAL A 114 -12.73 2.04 -14.90
C VAL A 114 -11.99 3.17 -15.56
N GLU A 115 -12.55 4.37 -15.43
CA GLU A 115 -11.82 5.58 -15.70
C GLU A 115 -10.87 5.87 -14.53
N ALA A 116 -9.57 5.64 -14.77
CA ALA A 116 -8.50 5.93 -13.84
C ALA A 116 -7.62 7.07 -14.35
N ARG A 117 -7.14 7.92 -13.45
CA ARG A 117 -6.12 8.93 -13.73
C ARG A 117 -4.94 8.79 -12.78
N PHE A 118 -3.76 9.12 -13.29
CA PHE A 118 -2.51 9.08 -12.52
C PHE A 118 -2.02 10.51 -12.35
N ARG A 119 -2.04 11.00 -11.10
CA ARG A 119 -1.54 12.33 -10.75
C ARG A 119 -0.09 12.21 -10.29
N PRO A 120 0.84 13.05 -10.78
CA PRO A 120 2.18 13.12 -10.22
C PRO A 120 2.11 13.40 -8.72
N HIS A 121 2.87 12.62 -7.96
CA HIS A 121 3.08 12.82 -6.53
C HIS A 121 4.57 12.62 -6.24
N PHE A 122 4.96 12.67 -4.98
CA PHE A 122 6.30 12.37 -4.50
C PHE A 122 6.26 11.27 -3.42
N PHE A 123 7.09 10.24 -3.60
CA PHE A 123 7.44 9.27 -2.55
C PHE A 123 8.96 9.07 -2.58
N PRO A 124 9.67 9.06 -1.43
CA PRO A 124 11.14 8.95 -1.43
C PRO A 124 11.70 7.71 -2.16
N PHE A 125 10.94 6.61 -2.15
CA PHE A 125 11.33 5.32 -2.71
C PHE A 125 10.93 5.10 -4.18
N THR A 126 10.25 6.06 -4.84
CA THR A 126 9.88 5.95 -6.26
C THR A 126 10.13 7.24 -7.06
N GLU A 127 10.56 7.10 -8.31
CA GLU A 127 10.72 8.20 -9.27
C GLU A 127 10.63 7.70 -10.73
N PRO A 128 9.63 8.13 -11.53
CA PRO A 128 8.52 9.01 -11.16
C PRO A 128 7.51 8.34 -10.22
N SER A 129 6.89 9.16 -9.38
CA SER A 129 5.84 8.80 -8.42
C SER A 129 4.46 9.27 -8.90
N ALA A 130 3.41 8.50 -8.61
CA ALA A 130 2.04 8.83 -8.98
C ALA A 130 0.99 8.28 -7.98
N GLU A 131 -0.02 9.09 -7.71
CA GLU A 131 -1.27 8.65 -7.08
C GLU A 131 -2.27 8.24 -8.16
N MET A 132 -3.02 7.18 -7.90
CA MET A 132 -4.10 6.73 -8.77
C MET A 132 -5.44 7.17 -8.18
N ASP A 133 -6.21 7.91 -8.98
CA ASP A 133 -7.61 8.19 -8.68
C ASP A 133 -8.52 7.44 -9.64
N VAL A 134 -9.71 7.08 -9.17
CA VAL A 134 -10.78 6.47 -9.96
C VAL A 134 -12.03 7.34 -9.91
N LYS A 135 -12.81 7.31 -10.99
CA LYS A 135 -14.13 7.95 -10.99
C LYS A 135 -15.08 7.24 -10.03
N TYR A 136 -15.91 8.02 -9.36
CA TYR A 136 -16.95 7.49 -8.50
C TYR A 136 -18.19 8.40 -8.47
N THR A 137 -19.33 7.79 -8.13
CA THR A 137 -20.57 8.48 -7.80
C THR A 137 -21.04 8.05 -6.42
N ARG A 138 -21.79 8.92 -5.75
CA ARG A 138 -22.33 8.65 -4.42
C ARG A 138 -23.83 8.37 -4.53
N LYS A 139 -24.26 7.20 -4.04
CA LYS A 139 -25.67 6.83 -3.90
C LYS A 139 -26.02 6.68 -2.43
N GLY A 140 -26.52 7.75 -1.82
CA GLY A 140 -26.74 7.82 -0.38
C GLY A 140 -25.41 7.70 0.39
N GLU A 141 -25.28 6.67 1.21
CA GLU A 141 -24.04 6.38 1.96
C GLU A 141 -23.05 5.51 1.17
N THR A 142 -23.48 4.92 0.06
CA THR A 142 -22.67 4.01 -0.77
C THR A 142 -21.91 4.77 -1.87
N ILE A 143 -20.76 4.22 -2.25
CA ILE A 143 -19.91 4.72 -3.33
C ILE A 143 -19.93 3.67 -4.45
N GLU A 144 -20.25 4.11 -5.67
CA GLU A 144 -20.12 3.29 -6.87
C GLU A 144 -18.88 3.74 -7.65
N ILE A 145 -17.94 2.83 -7.82
CA ILE A 145 -16.71 3.03 -8.59
C ILE A 145 -16.99 2.87 -10.08
N GLY A 146 -16.31 3.67 -10.92
CA GLY A 146 -16.43 3.61 -12.38
C GLY A 146 -17.63 4.38 -12.95
N ALA A 147 -18.35 5.14 -12.12
CA ALA A 147 -19.50 5.95 -12.51
C ALA A 147 -19.37 7.39 -12.02
N GLY A 148 -20.14 8.33 -12.59
CA GLY A 148 -20.14 9.75 -12.18
C GLY A 148 -18.96 10.57 -12.69
N ASP A 149 -18.81 11.79 -12.15
CA ASP A 149 -17.79 12.77 -12.57
C ASP A 149 -16.80 13.14 -11.45
N SER A 150 -17.00 12.61 -10.24
CA SER A 150 -16.12 12.83 -9.10
C SER A 150 -14.93 11.87 -9.13
N TRP A 151 -13.79 12.31 -8.58
CA TRP A 151 -12.56 11.52 -8.54
C TRP A 151 -12.14 11.26 -7.11
N MET A 152 -11.67 10.05 -6.84
CA MET A 152 -11.21 9.64 -5.52
C MET A 152 -9.90 8.89 -5.63
N GLU A 153 -8.92 9.31 -4.84
CA GLU A 153 -7.66 8.61 -4.66
C GLU A 153 -7.88 7.25 -4.00
N ILE A 154 -7.24 6.22 -4.54
CA ILE A 154 -7.33 4.85 -4.02
C ILE A 154 -5.99 4.24 -3.63
N LEU A 155 -4.87 4.68 -4.23
CA LEU A 155 -3.54 4.13 -3.95
C LEU A 155 -2.40 5.06 -4.43
N GLY A 156 -1.21 4.79 -3.88
CA GLY A 156 0.06 5.39 -4.32
C GLY A 156 0.93 4.38 -5.08
N SER A 157 1.71 4.86 -6.03
CA SER A 157 2.54 4.02 -6.90
C SER A 157 3.71 4.77 -7.53
N GLY A 158 4.64 4.05 -8.14
CA GLY A 158 5.71 4.67 -8.93
C GLY A 158 6.76 3.68 -9.41
N MET A 159 7.72 4.18 -10.18
CA MET A 159 8.91 3.42 -10.58
C MET A 159 9.92 3.40 -9.44
N VAL A 160 10.47 2.25 -9.08
CA VAL A 160 11.39 2.12 -7.93
C VAL A 160 12.61 3.02 -8.13
N HIS A 161 12.93 3.83 -7.12
CA HIS A 161 13.99 4.81 -7.20
C HIS A 161 15.37 4.11 -7.36
N PRO A 162 16.28 4.59 -8.22
CA PRO A 162 17.57 3.95 -8.46
C PRO A 162 18.42 3.73 -7.20
N ASN A 163 18.36 4.64 -6.22
CA ASN A 163 19.04 4.46 -4.93
C ASN A 163 18.54 3.25 -4.15
N VAL A 164 17.24 2.95 -4.20
CA VAL A 164 16.67 1.77 -3.52
C VAL A 164 17.23 0.48 -4.15
N LEU A 165 17.34 0.43 -5.49
CA LEU A 165 17.97 -0.69 -6.18
C LEU A 165 19.45 -0.84 -5.79
N ARG A 166 20.21 0.26 -5.78
CA ARG A 166 21.63 0.25 -5.36
C ARG A 166 21.80 -0.21 -3.91
N ASN A 167 20.95 0.24 -3.01
CA ASN A 167 20.96 -0.17 -1.60
C ASN A 167 20.75 -1.68 -1.42
N CYS A 168 20.10 -2.33 -2.40
CA CYS A 168 19.87 -3.77 -2.41
C CYS A 168 20.86 -4.54 -3.31
N GLY A 169 21.88 -3.88 -3.86
CA GLY A 169 22.88 -4.50 -4.75
C GLY A 169 22.36 -4.82 -6.16
N ILE A 170 21.30 -4.15 -6.62
CA ILE A 170 20.74 -4.30 -7.97
C ILE A 170 21.20 -3.12 -8.84
N ASP A 171 21.72 -3.40 -10.04
CA ASP A 171 22.17 -2.36 -10.98
C ASP A 171 20.95 -1.68 -11.67
N PRO A 172 20.69 -0.38 -11.42
CA PRO A 172 19.57 0.33 -12.03
C PRO A 172 19.73 0.58 -13.54
N ASN A 173 20.92 0.35 -14.11
CA ASN A 173 21.12 0.42 -15.56
C ASN A 173 20.67 -0.87 -16.27
N GLU A 174 20.61 -1.99 -15.55
CA GLU A 174 20.19 -3.28 -16.09
C GLU A 174 18.74 -3.61 -15.74
N TYR A 175 18.32 -3.27 -14.51
CA TYR A 175 17.00 -3.61 -13.98
C TYR A 175 16.19 -2.36 -13.66
N GLN A 176 14.90 -2.44 -13.95
CA GLN A 176 13.92 -1.44 -13.57
C GLN A 176 12.81 -2.13 -12.77
N GLY A 177 11.96 -1.33 -12.14
CA GLY A 177 10.83 -1.89 -11.44
C GLY A 177 9.79 -0.85 -11.08
N PHE A 178 8.61 -1.32 -10.74
CA PHE A 178 7.57 -0.50 -10.17
C PHE A 178 7.11 -1.06 -8.84
N ALA A 179 6.62 -0.17 -8.00
CA ALA A 179 6.00 -0.50 -6.73
C ALA A 179 4.66 0.22 -6.60
N PHE A 180 3.77 -0.34 -5.79
CA PHE A 180 2.50 0.26 -5.43
C PHE A 180 2.09 -0.15 -4.02
N GLY A 181 1.29 0.69 -3.37
CA GLY A 181 0.80 0.44 -2.02
C GLY A 181 -0.64 0.91 -1.86
N MET A 182 -1.45 0.10 -1.18
CA MET A 182 -2.85 0.39 -0.93
C MET A 182 -3.26 -0.07 0.47
N GLY A 183 -4.06 0.75 1.15
CA GLY A 183 -4.68 0.40 2.43
C GLY A 183 -5.83 -0.57 2.20
N VAL A 184 -5.75 -1.77 2.78
CA VAL A 184 -6.78 -2.80 2.67
C VAL A 184 -8.07 -2.31 3.31
N ASP A 185 -7.97 -1.69 4.49
CA ASP A 185 -9.14 -1.25 5.24
C ASP A 185 -9.87 -0.12 4.48
N ARG A 186 -9.14 0.83 3.88
CA ARG A 186 -9.73 1.88 3.02
C ARG A 186 -10.43 1.28 1.80
N LEU A 187 -9.81 0.32 1.12
CA LEU A 187 -10.44 -0.33 -0.03
C LEU A 187 -11.69 -1.15 0.37
N ALA A 188 -11.68 -1.80 1.53
CA ALA A 188 -12.83 -2.50 2.06
C ALA A 188 -13.99 -1.53 2.39
N MET A 189 -13.69 -0.38 3.00
CA MET A 189 -14.69 0.67 3.24
C MET A 189 -15.36 1.11 1.94
N LEU A 190 -14.58 1.33 0.88
CA LEU A 190 -15.11 1.74 -0.41
C LEU A 190 -15.94 0.64 -1.08
N LYS A 191 -15.45 -0.61 -1.06
CA LYS A 191 -16.14 -1.74 -1.71
C LYS A 191 -17.45 -2.10 -1.01
N TYR A 192 -17.47 -2.09 0.32
CA TYR A 192 -18.61 -2.55 1.11
C TYR A 192 -19.44 -1.41 1.71
N GLY A 193 -19.13 -0.16 1.36
CA GLY A 193 -19.88 1.02 1.80
C GLY A 193 -19.82 1.26 3.31
N MET A 194 -18.69 0.94 3.97
CA MET A 194 -18.55 1.10 5.41
C MET A 194 -18.21 2.56 5.77
N PRO A 195 -18.99 3.24 6.62
CA PRO A 195 -18.82 4.68 6.85
C PRO A 195 -17.71 5.05 7.84
N ASP A 196 -17.24 4.11 8.66
CA ASP A 196 -16.31 4.35 9.76
C ASP A 196 -15.31 3.18 9.87
N LEU A 197 -14.03 3.52 10.04
CA LEU A 197 -12.95 2.55 10.17
C LEU A 197 -12.85 1.96 11.58
N ARG A 198 -13.23 2.71 12.62
CA ARG A 198 -13.02 2.31 14.03
C ARG A 198 -13.66 0.96 14.40
N PRO A 199 -14.91 0.65 13.96
CA PRO A 199 -15.54 -0.63 14.27
C PRO A 199 -14.79 -1.88 13.80
N TYR A 200 -13.88 -1.75 12.83
CA TYR A 200 -13.06 -2.86 12.34
C TYR A 200 -12.24 -3.50 13.47
N PHE A 201 -11.88 -2.71 14.48
CA PHE A 201 -10.95 -3.11 15.55
C PHE A 201 -11.64 -3.28 16.92
N GLU A 202 -12.94 -2.97 17.02
CA GLU A 202 -13.70 -3.01 18.28
C GLU A 202 -14.26 -4.40 18.62
N ALA A 203 -14.12 -5.37 17.71
CA ALA A 203 -14.61 -6.75 17.86
C ALA A 203 -16.12 -6.83 18.18
N ASP A 204 -16.94 -5.93 17.62
CA ASP A 204 -18.39 -5.95 17.80
C ASP A 204 -19.02 -7.12 16.98
N PRO A 205 -19.72 -8.08 17.65
CA PRO A 205 -20.35 -9.20 16.96
C PRO A 205 -21.52 -8.77 16.05
N GLN A 206 -22.22 -7.67 16.34
CA GLN A 206 -23.28 -7.15 15.47
C GLN A 206 -22.71 -6.58 14.18
N TRP A 207 -21.62 -5.81 14.29
CA TRP A 207 -20.89 -5.30 13.13
C TRP A 207 -20.36 -6.46 12.28
N THR A 208 -19.71 -7.44 12.91
CA THR A 208 -19.18 -8.64 12.23
C THR A 208 -20.29 -9.45 11.55
N ARG A 209 -21.48 -9.51 12.13
CA ARG A 209 -22.61 -10.21 11.50
C ARG A 209 -23.17 -9.47 10.29
N HIS A 210 -23.08 -8.14 10.26
CA HIS A 210 -23.58 -7.32 9.15
C HIS A 210 -22.58 -7.23 7.99
N TYR A 211 -21.30 -7.00 8.30
CA TYR A 211 -20.23 -6.76 7.31
C TYR A 211 -19.26 -7.93 7.12
N GLY A 212 -19.27 -8.91 8.02
CA GLY A 212 -18.33 -10.02 7.99
C GLY A 212 -18.68 -11.07 6.94
N PHE A 213 -17.65 -11.78 6.49
CA PHE A 213 -17.74 -12.84 5.50
C PHE A 213 -17.55 -14.20 6.17
N SER A 214 -18.09 -15.26 5.57
CA SER A 214 -17.78 -16.62 5.99
C SER A 214 -16.30 -16.91 5.73
N PRO A 215 -15.54 -17.46 6.69
CA PRO A 215 -14.14 -17.84 6.47
C PRO A 215 -13.99 -18.96 5.43
N TRP A 216 -15.10 -19.63 5.08
CA TRP A 216 -15.14 -20.68 4.05
C TRP A 216 -15.47 -20.15 2.65
N SER A 217 -16.00 -18.92 2.55
CA SER A 217 -16.21 -18.26 1.27
C SER A 217 -14.86 -17.78 0.77
N THR A 218 -14.21 -18.59 -0.07
CA THR A 218 -12.93 -18.21 -0.66
C THR A 218 -13.20 -17.36 -1.90
N PRO A 219 -12.87 -16.06 -1.89
CA PRO A 219 -13.07 -15.22 -3.06
C PRO A 219 -12.19 -15.72 -4.22
N SER A 220 -12.73 -15.68 -5.44
CA SER A 220 -11.96 -16.06 -6.64
C SER A 220 -12.36 -15.18 -7.82
N VAL A 221 -11.43 -14.96 -8.74
CA VAL A 221 -11.69 -14.14 -9.95
C VAL A 221 -12.86 -14.70 -10.77
N SER A 222 -13.05 -16.03 -10.78
CA SER A 222 -14.17 -16.68 -11.47
C SER A 222 -15.47 -16.75 -10.67
N GLY A 223 -15.39 -16.74 -9.33
CA GLY A 223 -16.52 -16.91 -8.43
C GLY A 223 -17.10 -15.62 -7.89
N GLY A 224 -16.49 -14.48 -8.22
CA GLY A 224 -16.76 -13.19 -7.59
C GLY A 224 -15.95 -13.00 -6.32
N LEU A 225 -15.76 -11.74 -5.96
CA LEU A 225 -15.11 -11.26 -4.75
C LEU A 225 -16.13 -10.74 -3.70
N SER A 226 -17.43 -10.85 -3.99
CA SER A 226 -18.54 -10.37 -3.15
C SER A 226 -18.91 -11.30 -2.01
#